data_AF-A0A433SXP5-F1
#
_entry.id   AF-A0A433SXP5-F1
#
_cell.length_a   1.000
_cell.length_b   1.000
_cell.length_c   1.000
_cell.angle_alpha   90.00
_cell.angle_beta   90.00
_cell.angle_gamma   90.00
#
_symmetry.space_group_name_H-M   'P 1'
#
loop_
_entity.id
_entity.type
_entity.pdbx_description
1 polymer ?
#
loop_
_entity_poly.entity_id
_entity_poly.type
_entity_poly.pdbx_seq_one_letter_code
_entity_poly.pdbx_strand_id
1 'polypeptide(L)'
;GVKTRQGVLGLGGRAVRGDCSTAGGNQVQSILNWAMDAGKSGGLVSTARITHATPAAAYAKCAERQWESDRKIPDSEKKLYGHFLPAGHGESENPGPVGRRAGVLPARGRV
;
A
#
# COMPACT_ATOMS: atom_id res chain seq x y z
N GLY A 1 -12.73 0.67 -9.00
CA GLY A 1 -12.01 1.96 -8.99
C GLY A 1 -12.75 2.96 -8.13
N VAL A 2 -12.31 3.15 -6.90
CA VAL A 2 -12.98 4.01 -5.90
C VAL A 2 -12.30 5.37 -5.87
N LYS A 3 -13.08 6.46 -5.94
CA LYS A 3 -12.55 7.83 -5.77
C LYS A 3 -12.20 8.08 -4.30
N THR A 4 -11.14 8.83 -4.06
CA THR A 4 -10.66 9.14 -2.70
C THR A 4 -10.16 10.59 -2.59
N ARG A 5 -9.76 10.99 -1.39
CA ARG A 5 -9.25 12.34 -1.10
C ARG A 5 -7.88 12.56 -1.74
N GLN A 6 -7.55 13.82 -2.02
CA GLN A 6 -6.24 14.18 -2.57
C GLN A 6 -5.11 13.72 -1.63
N GLY A 7 -4.05 13.15 -2.21
CA GLY A 7 -2.87 12.71 -1.46
C GLY A 7 -3.01 11.35 -0.79
N VAL A 8 -4.20 10.76 -0.76
CA VAL A 8 -4.45 9.43 -0.19
C VAL A 8 -4.29 8.35 -1.26
N LEU A 9 -3.70 7.21 -0.90
CA LEU A 9 -3.44 6.08 -1.81
C LEU A 9 -4.12 4.80 -1.31
N GLY A 10 -4.93 4.18 -2.16
CA GLY A 10 -5.51 2.87 -1.88
C GLY A 10 -6.49 2.80 -0.71
N LEU A 11 -6.97 3.95 -0.22
CA LEU A 11 -8.01 4.04 0.80
C LEU A 11 -9.26 4.72 0.23
N GLY A 12 -10.43 4.41 0.77
CA GLY A 12 -11.71 5.05 0.39
C GLY A 12 -11.82 6.49 0.86
N GLY A 13 -12.86 7.22 0.43
CA GLY A 13 -13.05 8.65 0.72
C GLY A 13 -13.25 9.05 2.18
N ARG A 14 -13.40 8.05 3.08
CA ARG A 14 -13.48 8.23 4.53
C ARG A 14 -12.09 8.45 5.17
N ALA A 15 -11.02 7.99 4.53
CA ALA A 15 -9.66 8.20 5.04
C ALA A 15 -9.28 9.68 5.00
N VAL A 16 -8.64 10.15 6.06
CA VAL A 16 -8.18 11.53 6.21
C VAL A 16 -6.71 11.60 5.82
N ARG A 17 -6.34 12.61 5.03
CA ARG A 17 -4.95 12.80 4.60
C ARG A 17 -4.08 13.11 5.80
N GLY A 18 -2.95 12.42 5.94
CA GLY A 18 -1.98 12.65 7.01
C GLY A 18 -2.36 12.04 8.36
N ASP A 19 -3.45 11.28 8.45
CA ASP A 19 -3.88 10.59 9.67
C ASP A 19 -3.91 9.07 9.44
N CYS A 20 -2.91 8.37 9.99
CA CYS A 20 -2.77 6.93 9.82
C CYS A 20 -3.87 6.13 10.53
N SER A 21 -4.49 6.69 11.58
CA SER A 21 -5.54 6.00 12.34
C SER A 21 -6.78 5.74 11.49
N THR A 22 -7.04 6.59 10.49
CA THR A 22 -8.19 6.48 9.58
C THR A 22 -7.97 5.48 8.44
N ALA A 23 -6.80 4.85 8.34
CA ALA A 23 -6.52 3.87 7.30
C ALA A 23 -7.17 2.50 7.57
N GLY A 24 -7.34 2.14 8.85
CA GLY A 24 -7.99 0.89 9.25
C GLY A 24 -9.45 0.83 8.77
N GLY A 25 -9.84 -0.27 8.13
CA GLY A 25 -11.19 -0.49 7.62
C GLY A 25 -11.59 0.33 6.39
N ASN A 26 -10.71 1.22 5.90
CA ASN A 26 -10.95 2.02 4.70
C ASN A 26 -10.12 1.54 3.50
N GLN A 27 -9.49 0.36 3.55
CA GLN A 27 -8.66 -0.12 2.46
C GLN A 27 -9.50 -0.50 1.24
N VAL A 28 -8.96 -0.22 0.05
CA VAL A 28 -9.58 -0.59 -1.21
C VAL A 28 -8.60 -1.44 -2.00
N GLN A 29 -8.98 -2.64 -2.41
CA GLN A 29 -8.14 -3.48 -3.25
C GLN A 29 -7.92 -2.87 -4.64
N SER A 30 -6.70 -3.02 -5.17
CA SER A 30 -6.39 -2.64 -6.55
C SER A 30 -6.70 -3.79 -7.50
N ILE A 31 -6.71 -3.50 -8.81
CA ILE A 31 -6.81 -4.54 -9.83
C ILE A 31 -5.63 -5.51 -9.81
N LEU A 32 -4.45 -5.05 -9.37
CA LEU A 32 -3.27 -5.89 -9.23
C LEU A 32 -3.47 -6.91 -8.11
N ASN A 33 -4.06 -6.49 -6.98
CA ASN A 33 -4.44 -7.41 -5.91
C ASN A 33 -5.41 -8.50 -6.43
N TRP A 34 -6.46 -8.10 -7.15
CA TRP A 34 -7.41 -9.07 -7.73
C TRP A 34 -6.77 -10.03 -8.72
N ALA A 35 -5.80 -9.58 -9.51
CA ALA A 35 -5.07 -10.45 -10.42
C ALA A 35 -4.22 -11.48 -9.66
N MET A 36 -3.54 -11.05 -8.60
CA MET A 36 -2.73 -11.92 -7.74
C MET A 36 -3.61 -12.94 -6.99
N ASP A 37 -4.74 -12.50 -6.44
CA ASP A 37 -5.72 -13.37 -5.78
C ASP A 37 -6.30 -14.42 -6.75
N ALA A 38 -6.43 -14.07 -8.03
CA ALA A 38 -6.83 -14.98 -9.10
C ALA A 38 -5.68 -15.86 -9.66
N GLY A 39 -4.50 -15.83 -9.05
CA GLY A 39 -3.33 -16.62 -9.47
C GLY A 39 -2.66 -16.14 -10.75
N LYS A 40 -2.91 -14.90 -11.19
CA LYS A 40 -2.31 -14.30 -12.39
C LYS A 40 -1.03 -13.54 -12.03
N SER A 41 -0.06 -13.58 -12.94
CA SER A 41 1.15 -12.75 -12.83
C SER A 41 0.85 -11.30 -13.16
N GLY A 42 1.50 -10.37 -12.45
CA GLY A 42 1.37 -8.93 -12.69
C GLY A 42 2.60 -8.16 -12.18
N GLY A 43 2.83 -6.97 -12.74
CA GLY A 43 3.96 -6.13 -12.40
C GLY A 43 3.74 -4.66 -12.74
N LEU A 44 4.64 -3.80 -12.29
CA LEU A 44 4.59 -2.35 -12.47
C LEU A 44 5.86 -1.87 -13.14
N VAL A 45 5.71 -1.02 -14.15
CA VAL A 45 6.82 -0.31 -14.80
C VAL A 45 6.53 1.18 -14.74
N SER A 46 7.51 1.96 -14.29
CA SER A 46 7.38 3.41 -14.22
C SER A 46 8.74 4.06 -14.45
N THR A 47 8.73 5.28 -14.98
CA THR A 47 9.91 6.16 -15.03
C THR A 47 10.10 6.93 -13.72
N ALA A 48 9.08 6.97 -12.86
CA ALA A 48 9.17 7.55 -11.53
C ALA A 48 9.74 6.54 -10.51
N ARG A 49 10.01 7.00 -9.28
CA ARG A 49 10.29 6.09 -8.15
C ARG A 49 9.12 5.10 -8.02
N ILE A 50 9.41 3.84 -7.72
CA ILE A 50 8.35 2.81 -7.55
C ILE A 50 7.39 3.14 -6.39
N THR A 51 7.84 3.95 -5.44
CA THR A 51 7.09 4.49 -4.30
C THR A 51 6.36 5.80 -4.63
N HIS A 52 6.55 6.38 -5.81
CA HIS A 52 5.79 7.55 -6.24
C HIS A 52 4.30 7.20 -6.31
N ALA A 53 3.43 8.19 -6.17
CA ALA A 53 2.00 7.97 -6.03
C ALA A 53 1.37 7.11 -7.15
N THR A 54 1.82 7.29 -8.40
CA THR A 54 1.27 6.56 -9.55
C THR A 54 1.53 5.05 -9.46
N PRO A 55 2.78 4.57 -9.35
CA PRO A 55 3.02 3.14 -9.12
C PRO A 55 2.54 2.67 -7.74
N ALA A 56 2.65 3.50 -6.70
CA ALA A 56 2.21 3.14 -5.34
C ALA A 56 0.70 2.90 -5.24
N ALA A 57 -0.14 3.58 -6.03
CA ALA A 57 -1.59 3.36 -6.03
C ALA A 57 -2.00 1.92 -6.34
N ALA A 58 -1.15 1.15 -7.03
CA ALA A 58 -1.42 -0.23 -7.37
C ALA A 58 -1.20 -1.21 -6.19
N TYR A 59 -0.43 -0.85 -5.16
CA TYR A 59 -0.09 -1.79 -4.08
C TYR A 59 -0.19 -1.19 -2.67
N ALA A 60 0.07 0.10 -2.50
CA ALA A 60 0.11 0.77 -1.20
C ALA A 60 -1.29 1.11 -0.65
N LYS A 61 -1.38 1.20 0.68
CA LYS A 61 -2.54 1.69 1.44
C LYS A 61 -2.05 2.75 2.42
N CYS A 62 -2.14 4.02 2.05
CA CYS A 62 -1.53 5.10 2.83
C CYS A 62 -2.39 6.37 2.83
N ALA A 63 -2.44 7.03 4.00
CA ALA A 63 -3.09 8.31 4.19
C ALA A 63 -2.32 9.49 3.55
N GLU A 64 -1.04 9.31 3.17
CA GLU A 64 -0.24 10.36 2.56
C GLU A 64 0.79 9.84 1.55
N ARG A 65 0.66 10.28 0.30
CA ARG A 65 1.53 9.89 -0.83
C ARG A 65 2.98 10.30 -0.69
N GLN A 66 3.31 11.29 0.16
CA GLN A 66 4.70 11.67 0.41
C GLN A 66 5.42 10.76 1.41
N TRP A 67 4.70 9.88 2.12
CA TRP A 67 5.27 8.91 3.05
C TRP A 67 5.89 7.70 2.33
N GLU A 68 6.83 7.99 1.43
CA GLU A 68 7.53 6.99 0.62
C GLU A 68 8.53 6.14 1.45
N SER A 69 8.92 6.63 2.63
CA SER A 69 9.82 5.95 3.56
C SER A 69 9.59 6.44 4.98
N ASP A 70 9.98 5.64 5.98
CA ASP A 70 9.83 5.95 7.41
C ASP A 70 10.39 7.32 7.78
N ARG A 71 11.44 7.78 7.09
CA ARG A 71 12.05 9.11 7.33
C ARG A 71 11.14 10.27 6.95
N LYS A 72 10.21 10.07 6.02
CA LYS A 72 9.29 11.11 5.53
C LYS A 72 7.98 11.17 6.33
N ILE A 73 7.87 10.35 7.35
CA ILE A 73 6.69 10.22 8.18
C ILE A 73 6.90 11.04 9.46
N PRO A 74 5.90 11.82 9.90
CA PRO A 74 5.94 12.50 11.19
C PRO A 74 6.03 11.50 12.35
N ASP A 75 6.78 11.83 13.39
CA ASP A 75 6.95 10.94 14.55
C ASP A 75 5.63 10.64 15.29
N SER A 76 4.64 11.52 15.20
CA SER A 76 3.27 11.29 15.71
C SER A 76 2.62 10.07 15.05
N GLU A 77 2.87 9.88 13.76
CA GLU A 77 2.25 8.82 12.99
C GLU A 77 3.06 7.53 13.06
N LYS A 78 4.39 7.60 13.20
CA LYS A 78 5.30 6.44 13.32
C LYS A 78 4.86 5.41 14.36
N LYS A 79 4.23 5.85 15.44
CA LYS A 79 3.79 4.97 16.53
C LYS A 79 2.71 3.98 16.10
N LEU A 80 1.91 4.31 15.09
CA LEU A 80 0.91 3.38 14.52
C LEU A 80 1.51 2.30 13.60
N TYR A 81 2.79 2.39 13.24
CA TYR A 81 3.44 1.52 12.24
C TYR A 81 3.79 0.14 12.83
N GLY A 82 4.20 0.12 14.10
CA GLY A 82 4.77 -1.06 14.75
C GLY A 82 3.74 -2.05 15.28
N HIS A 83 2.49 -1.62 15.52
CA HIS A 83 1.44 -2.48 16.07
C HIS A 83 0.92 -3.53 15.07
N PHE A 84 1.29 -3.39 13.81
CA PHE A 84 0.57 -3.99 12.71
C PHE A 84 1.47 -4.89 11.83
N LEU A 85 2.45 -5.53 12.48
CA LEU A 85 3.31 -6.57 11.92
C LEU A 85 3.19 -7.86 12.75
N PRO A 86 2.35 -8.83 12.37
CA PRO A 86 2.61 -10.22 12.74
C PRO A 86 3.60 -10.84 11.75
N ALA A 87 4.49 -11.67 12.29
CA ALA A 87 5.38 -12.53 11.53
C ALA A 87 4.58 -13.60 10.77
N GLY A 88 4.86 -13.76 9.47
CA GLY A 88 4.49 -14.95 8.71
C GLY A 88 3.17 -14.87 7.92
N HIS A 89 3.28 -15.28 6.65
CA HIS A 89 2.20 -15.73 5.74
C HIS A 89 1.07 -14.74 5.39
N GLY A 90 1.17 -14.13 4.21
CA GLY A 90 0.02 -13.55 3.51
C GLY A 90 0.26 -12.12 3.05
N GLU A 91 0.27 -11.88 1.74
CA GLU A 91 0.44 -10.55 1.13
C GLU A 91 -0.84 -9.70 1.11
N SER A 92 -1.88 -10.09 1.84
CA SER A 92 -3.15 -9.39 1.83
C SER A 92 -3.35 -8.64 3.15
N GLU A 93 -3.69 -7.36 3.04
CA GLU A 93 -4.44 -6.61 4.08
C GLU A 93 -3.65 -5.96 5.21
N ASN A 94 -2.40 -5.59 4.97
CA ASN A 94 -1.67 -4.84 5.97
C ASN A 94 -1.75 -3.28 5.81
N PRO A 95 -2.46 -2.48 6.68
CA PRO A 95 -2.34 -1.02 6.81
C PRO A 95 -0.94 -0.57 7.27
N GLY A 96 0.04 -0.77 6.40
CA GLY A 96 1.33 -0.13 6.46
C GLY A 96 1.30 1.16 5.62
N PRO A 97 1.56 2.34 6.20
CA PRO A 97 1.63 3.61 5.46
C PRO A 97 2.83 3.68 4.49
N VAL A 98 3.84 2.82 4.66
CA VAL A 98 4.83 2.58 3.62
C VAL A 98 4.28 1.45 2.76
N GLY A 99 4.01 1.77 1.48
CA GLY A 99 3.97 0.74 0.46
C GLY A 99 5.29 -0.01 0.53
N ARG A 100 5.32 -1.15 1.22
CA ARG A 100 6.48 -2.05 1.24
C ARG A 100 6.85 -2.30 -0.21
N ARG A 101 8.17 -2.35 -0.50
CA ARG A 101 8.67 -2.76 -1.83
C ARG A 101 7.77 -3.88 -2.30
N ALA A 102 7.07 -3.68 -3.42
CA ALA A 102 6.59 -4.81 -4.17
C ALA A 102 7.86 -5.63 -4.39
N GLY A 103 8.01 -6.71 -3.60
CA GLY A 103 9.02 -7.68 -3.88
C GLY A 103 8.79 -8.02 -5.35
N VAL A 104 9.85 -7.96 -6.15
CA VAL A 104 9.89 -8.80 -7.33
C VAL A 104 9.63 -10.20 -6.78
N LEU A 105 8.37 -10.61 -6.73
CA LEU A 105 8.00 -11.96 -6.37
C LEU A 105 8.57 -12.76 -7.53
N PRO A 106 9.58 -13.63 -7.32
CA PRO A 106 9.90 -14.59 -8.35
C PRO A 106 8.59 -15.31 -8.63
N ALA A 107 8.17 -15.33 -9.89
CA ALA A 107 7.03 -16.08 -10.33
C ALA A 107 7.11 -17.45 -9.65
N ARG A 108 6.12 -17.79 -8.82
CA ARG A 108 6.03 -19.13 -8.24
C ARG A 108 5.74 -20.08 -9.40
N GLY A 109 6.82 -20.46 -10.09
CA GLY A 109 6.85 -21.62 -10.96
C GLY A 109 6.60 -22.83 -10.07
N ARG A 110 5.35 -23.31 -10.11
CA ARG A 110 5.02 -24.64 -9.67
C ARG A 110 5.63 -25.59 -10.73
N VAL A 111 6.75 -26.22 -10.39
CA VAL A 111 7.26 -27.43 -11.04
C VAL A 111 7.40 -28.47 -9.95
#